data_AF-A0A6J2TMF0-F1
#
_entry.id   AF-A0A6J2TMF0-F1
#
_cell.length_a   1.000
_cell.length_b   1.000
_cell.length_c   1.000
_cell.angle_alpha   90.00
_cell.angle_beta   90.00
_cell.angle_gamma   90.00
#
_symmetry.space_group_name_H-M   'P 1'
#
loop_
_entity.id
_entity.type
_entity.pdbx_description
1 polymer ?
#
loop_
_entity_poly.entity_id
_entity_poly.type
_entity_poly.pdbx_seq_one_letter_code
_entity_poly.pdbx_strand_id
1 'polypeptide(L)'
;MPDDDNGVIDVKDFIRQTLQITSYFLLGAIPIWMLISIYTTKEHIIYTLVCFFGSFVVLTLIHMSHKLKYQKPLNWICIILCYGLMTVGLGTFIMNTKLITTMIVVAVTFMIWAAVLFICWFLINNWNYPHPFKLAAIAILGFIVVIVIFALDTIQSWKHTMDAALAVLLCSVVILMISHVLITYDGSDIVIKDDTLLIAFVLYMDYVLILVAIFISMIRIRNFHHLDERD
;
A
#
# COMPACT_ATOMS: atom_id res chain seq x y z
N MET A 1 -13.80 23.26 -28.71
CA MET A 1 -15.06 22.64 -28.28
C MET A 1 -14.77 21.94 -26.98
N PRO A 2 -15.24 22.44 -25.82
CA PRO A 2 -15.23 21.66 -24.61
C PRO A 2 -16.48 20.78 -24.66
N ASP A 3 -16.30 19.50 -25.00
CA ASP A 3 -17.37 18.53 -24.83
C ASP A 3 -17.58 18.33 -23.32
N ASP A 4 -18.71 18.87 -22.88
CA ASP A 4 -19.30 18.84 -21.55
C ASP A 4 -19.87 17.44 -21.26
N ASP A 5 -18.99 16.43 -21.30
CA ASP A 5 -19.30 15.09 -20.85
C ASP A 5 -19.04 15.06 -19.34
N ASN A 6 -20.02 15.56 -18.57
CA ASN A 6 -20.05 15.43 -17.12
C ASN A 6 -20.09 13.94 -16.77
N GLY A 7 -18.89 13.36 -16.76
CA GLY A 7 -18.60 11.93 -16.71
C GLY A 7 -18.81 11.33 -15.33
N VAL A 8 -20.06 11.35 -14.88
CA VAL A 8 -20.54 10.56 -13.76
C VAL A 8 -20.54 9.10 -14.21
N ILE A 9 -19.68 8.30 -13.59
CA ILE A 9 -19.57 6.86 -13.87
C ILE A 9 -20.45 6.12 -12.87
N ASP A 10 -21.19 5.11 -13.31
CA ASP A 10 -21.91 4.20 -12.43
C ASP A 10 -20.93 3.56 -11.41
N VAL A 11 -21.34 3.44 -10.14
CA VAL A 11 -20.51 2.96 -9.03
C VAL A 11 -19.86 1.61 -9.36
N LYS A 12 -20.63 0.74 -10.03
CA LYS A 12 -20.16 -0.59 -10.45
C LYS A 12 -19.04 -0.52 -11.47
N ASP A 13 -19.14 0.38 -12.44
CA ASP A 13 -18.12 0.59 -13.46
C ASP A 13 -16.89 1.29 -12.87
N PHE A 14 -17.09 2.23 -11.94
CA PHE A 14 -16.01 2.87 -11.21
C PHE A 14 -15.19 1.85 -10.39
N ILE A 15 -15.85 0.98 -9.63
CA ILE A 15 -15.20 -0.09 -8.86
C ILE A 15 -14.45 -1.03 -9.80
N ARG A 16 -15.09 -1.45 -10.90
CA ARG A 16 -14.50 -2.34 -11.89
C ARG A 16 -13.23 -1.73 -12.51
N GLN A 17 -13.28 -0.47 -12.93
CA GLN A 17 -12.13 0.22 -13.52
C GLN A 17 -11.00 0.40 -12.51
N THR A 18 -11.32 0.79 -11.26
CA THR A 18 -10.34 0.94 -10.19
C THR A 18 -9.62 -0.39 -9.91
N LEU A 19 -10.36 -1.48 -9.81
CA LEU A 19 -9.81 -2.81 -9.56
C LEU A 19 -8.98 -3.31 -10.75
N GLN A 20 -9.39 -3.00 -11.99
CA GLN A 20 -8.61 -3.31 -13.19
C GLN A 20 -7.27 -2.56 -13.22
N ILE A 21 -7.28 -1.25 -12.97
CA ILE A 21 -6.05 -0.43 -12.94
C ILE A 21 -5.11 -0.91 -11.84
N THR A 22 -5.63 -1.16 -10.64
CA THR A 22 -4.84 -1.71 -9.53
C THR A 22 -4.23 -3.06 -9.90
N SER A 23 -5.00 -3.93 -10.57
CA SER A 23 -4.51 -5.21 -11.05
C SER A 23 -3.39 -5.06 -12.08
N TYR A 24 -3.47 -4.06 -12.98
CA TYR A 24 -2.39 -3.76 -13.92
C TYR A 24 -1.11 -3.29 -13.21
N PHE A 25 -1.23 -2.45 -12.18
CA PHE A 25 -0.07 -2.08 -11.34
C PHE A 25 0.55 -3.30 -10.67
N LEU A 26 -0.24 -4.20 -10.10
CA LEU A 26 0.29 -5.42 -9.48
C LEU A 26 0.95 -6.35 -10.50
N LEU A 27 0.30 -6.60 -11.64
CA LEU A 27 0.85 -7.44 -12.70
C LEU A 27 2.14 -6.88 -13.30
N GLY A 28 2.29 -5.56 -13.35
CA GLY A 28 3.54 -4.90 -13.77
C GLY A 28 4.64 -4.96 -12.71
N ALA A 29 4.29 -4.83 -11.44
CA ALA A 29 5.25 -4.76 -10.34
C ALA A 29 5.85 -6.13 -9.97
N ILE A 30 5.03 -7.19 -9.97
CA ILE A 30 5.46 -8.54 -9.56
C ILE A 30 6.66 -9.07 -10.38
N PRO A 31 6.68 -9.00 -11.72
CA PRO A 31 7.84 -9.41 -12.50
C PRO A 31 9.09 -8.60 -12.18
N ILE A 32 8.96 -7.29 -11.95
CA ILE A 32 10.08 -6.40 -11.59
C ILE A 32 10.68 -6.84 -10.25
N TRP A 33 9.84 -7.10 -9.25
CA TRP A 33 10.25 -7.62 -7.95
C TRP A 33 10.96 -8.96 -8.04
N MET A 34 10.44 -9.89 -8.83
CA MET A 34 11.08 -11.18 -9.07
C MET A 34 12.44 -11.02 -9.75
N LEU A 35 12.53 -10.21 -10.81
CA LEU A 35 13.79 -9.95 -11.51
C LEU A 35 14.84 -9.32 -10.58
N ILE A 36 14.48 -8.29 -9.81
CA ILE A 36 15.42 -7.63 -8.89
C ILE A 36 15.94 -8.61 -7.83
N SER A 37 15.07 -9.52 -7.34
CA SER A 37 15.45 -10.57 -6.38
C SER A 37 16.42 -11.63 -6.94
N ILE A 38 16.45 -11.83 -8.27
CA ILE A 38 17.35 -12.79 -8.92
C ILE A 38 18.72 -12.15 -9.17
N TYR A 39 18.74 -10.90 -9.65
CA TYR A 39 19.92 -10.31 -10.25
C TYR A 39 20.82 -9.52 -9.30
N THR A 40 20.36 -9.19 -8.10
CA THR A 40 21.09 -8.23 -7.28
C THR A 40 21.61 -8.86 -5.99
N THR A 41 22.92 -8.69 -5.76
CA THR A 41 23.70 -9.42 -4.75
C THR A 41 24.24 -8.53 -3.62
N LYS A 42 23.93 -7.22 -3.61
CA LYS A 42 24.47 -6.26 -2.63
C LYS A 42 23.39 -5.45 -1.96
N GLU A 43 23.55 -5.17 -0.67
CA GLU A 43 22.58 -4.36 0.08
C GLU A 43 22.55 -2.92 -0.43
N HIS A 44 21.35 -2.47 -0.79
CA HIS A 44 21.10 -1.16 -1.40
C HIS A 44 20.00 -0.40 -0.64
N ILE A 45 20.07 -0.45 0.70
CA ILE A 45 19.07 0.18 1.59
C ILE A 45 18.92 1.69 1.33
N ILE A 46 20.01 2.37 0.98
CA ILE A 46 19.97 3.81 0.64
C ILE A 46 19.08 4.06 -0.58
N TYR A 47 19.15 3.20 -1.60
CA TYR A 47 18.31 3.33 -2.79
C TYR A 47 16.84 3.11 -2.45
N THR A 48 16.52 2.11 -1.62
CA THR A 48 15.16 1.91 -1.09
C THR A 48 14.62 3.17 -0.42
N LEU A 49 15.41 3.80 0.46
CA LEU A 49 15.02 5.02 1.16
C LEU A 49 14.81 6.20 0.19
N VAL A 50 15.73 6.42 -0.74
CA VAL A 50 15.62 7.48 -1.74
C VAL A 50 14.38 7.30 -2.62
N CYS A 51 14.09 6.06 -3.02
CA CYS A 51 12.90 5.73 -3.80
C CYS A 51 11.60 6.01 -3.03
N PHE A 52 11.47 5.54 -1.79
CA PHE A 52 10.28 5.78 -0.97
C PHE A 52 10.10 7.26 -0.59
N PHE A 53 11.19 7.95 -0.26
CA PHE A 53 11.14 9.38 0.02
C PHE A 53 10.77 10.17 -1.23
N GLY A 54 11.36 9.83 -2.37
CA GLY A 54 11.03 10.41 -3.67
C GLY A 54 9.56 10.21 -4.03
N SER A 55 9.02 8.99 -3.85
CA SER A 55 7.59 8.73 -4.08
C SER A 55 6.70 9.54 -3.15
N PHE A 56 7.06 9.68 -1.88
CA PHE A 56 6.30 10.49 -0.93
C PHE A 56 6.29 11.99 -1.30
N VAL A 57 7.42 12.53 -1.75
CA VAL A 57 7.51 13.91 -2.24
C VAL A 57 6.63 14.10 -3.48
N VAL A 58 6.73 13.20 -4.47
CA VAL A 58 5.90 13.26 -5.68
C VAL A 58 4.41 13.18 -5.33
N LEU A 59 4.02 12.26 -4.46
CA LEU A 59 2.64 12.11 -4.00
C LEU A 59 2.14 13.38 -3.29
N THR A 60 2.96 13.98 -2.43
CA THR A 60 2.64 15.25 -1.75
C THR A 60 2.40 16.37 -2.76
N LEU A 61 3.24 16.47 -3.80
CA LEU A 61 3.07 17.45 -4.88
C LEU A 61 1.78 17.22 -5.68
N ILE A 62 1.41 15.96 -5.95
CA ILE A 62 0.13 15.62 -6.61
C ILE A 62 -1.04 16.11 -5.76
N HIS A 63 -1.03 15.86 -4.45
CA HIS A 63 -2.12 16.27 -3.56
C HIS A 63 -2.21 17.79 -3.35
N MET A 64 -1.07 18.49 -3.31
CA MET A 64 -1.04 19.95 -3.10
C MET A 64 -1.42 20.76 -4.34
N SER A 65 -1.33 20.18 -5.53
CA SER A 65 -1.58 20.89 -6.78
C SER A 65 -2.76 20.31 -7.54
N HIS A 66 -3.84 21.07 -7.63
CA HIS A 66 -5.02 20.74 -8.46
C HIS A 66 -4.66 20.44 -9.93
N LYS A 67 -3.69 21.15 -10.51
CA LYS A 67 -3.24 20.89 -11.90
C LYS A 67 -2.61 19.50 -12.02
N LEU A 68 -1.63 19.19 -11.20
CA LEU A 68 -1.03 17.84 -11.13
C LEU A 68 -2.06 16.73 -10.82
N LYS A 69 -3.08 17.01 -10.01
CA LYS A 69 -4.13 16.03 -9.68
C LYS A 69 -5.11 15.76 -10.83
N TYR A 70 -5.50 16.76 -11.60
CA TYR A 70 -6.62 16.62 -12.55
C TYR A 70 -6.26 16.90 -14.02
N GLN A 71 -5.14 17.57 -14.30
CA GLN A 71 -4.75 17.93 -15.65
C GLN A 71 -4.08 16.76 -16.36
N LYS A 72 -4.71 16.24 -17.43
CA LYS A 72 -4.06 15.33 -18.38
C LYS A 72 -3.09 16.11 -19.28
N PRO A 73 -1.92 15.55 -19.64
CA PRO A 73 -1.39 14.23 -19.27
C PRO A 73 -0.59 14.21 -17.95
N LEU A 74 -0.45 15.35 -17.27
CA LEU A 74 0.43 15.52 -16.10
C LEU A 74 0.10 14.55 -14.96
N ASN A 75 -1.19 14.36 -14.65
CA ASN A 75 -1.62 13.42 -13.60
C ASN A 75 -1.08 12.00 -13.84
N TRP A 76 -1.22 11.50 -15.08
CA TRP A 76 -0.73 10.16 -15.45
C TRP A 76 0.79 10.03 -15.31
N ILE A 77 1.53 11.04 -15.77
CA ILE A 77 3.00 11.03 -15.70
C ILE A 77 3.46 11.00 -14.24
N CYS A 78 2.84 11.81 -13.37
CA CYS A 78 3.21 11.88 -11.96
C CYS A 78 2.85 10.59 -11.21
N ILE A 79 1.68 9.99 -11.48
CA ILE A 79 1.30 8.72 -10.87
C ILE A 79 2.21 7.58 -11.35
N ILE A 80 2.53 7.51 -12.64
CA ILE A 80 3.46 6.50 -13.18
C ILE A 80 4.86 6.67 -12.58
N LEU A 81 5.35 7.90 -12.44
CA LEU A 81 6.63 8.17 -11.79
C LEU A 81 6.62 7.70 -10.32
N CYS A 82 5.55 8.02 -9.59
CA CYS A 82 5.38 7.60 -8.20
C CYS A 82 5.31 6.07 -8.07
N TYR A 83 4.52 5.42 -8.93
CA TYR A 83 4.42 3.97 -9.06
C TYR A 83 5.78 3.32 -9.37
N GLY A 84 6.55 3.88 -10.30
CA GLY A 84 7.88 3.39 -10.66
C GLY A 84 8.84 3.46 -9.47
N LEU A 85 8.87 4.60 -8.78
CA LEU A 85 9.69 4.80 -7.57
C LEU A 85 9.31 3.82 -6.46
N MET A 86 8.02 3.64 -6.17
CA MET A 86 7.57 2.66 -5.17
C MET A 86 7.89 1.23 -5.58
N THR A 87 7.67 0.88 -6.84
CA THR A 87 7.94 -0.48 -7.36
C THR A 87 9.41 -0.82 -7.26
N VAL A 88 10.29 0.10 -7.67
CA VAL A 88 11.75 -0.08 -7.59
C VAL A 88 12.22 -0.08 -6.13
N GLY A 89 11.74 0.85 -5.30
CA GLY A 89 12.08 0.91 -3.87
C GLY A 89 11.67 -0.36 -3.11
N LEU A 90 10.49 -0.92 -3.40
CA LEU A 90 10.07 -2.19 -2.84
C LEU A 90 10.91 -3.35 -3.40
N GLY A 91 11.23 -3.32 -4.70
CA GLY A 91 12.10 -4.29 -5.34
C GLY A 91 13.49 -4.35 -4.68
N THR A 92 14.10 -3.20 -4.39
CA THR A 92 15.39 -3.13 -3.69
C THR A 92 15.28 -3.55 -2.22
N PHE A 93 14.11 -3.40 -1.60
CA PHE A 93 13.85 -3.86 -0.23
C PHE A 93 13.80 -5.38 -0.12
N ILE A 94 13.14 -6.06 -1.06
CA ILE A 94 12.98 -7.53 -1.09
C ILE A 94 14.16 -8.27 -1.76
N MET A 95 15.19 -7.54 -2.12
CA MET A 95 16.29 -8.00 -2.96
C MET A 95 17.21 -9.02 -2.28
N ASN A 96 17.28 -9.00 -0.95
CA ASN A 96 18.17 -9.86 -0.16
C ASN A 96 17.50 -11.17 0.32
N THR A 97 16.45 -11.61 -0.38
CA THR A 97 15.73 -12.85 -0.04
C THR A 97 15.68 -13.81 -1.20
N LYS A 98 15.67 -15.12 -0.87
CA LYS A 98 15.49 -16.19 -1.87
C LYS A 98 14.20 -15.93 -2.66
N LEU A 99 14.22 -16.18 -3.97
CA LEU A 99 13.04 -16.00 -4.83
C LEU A 99 11.78 -16.69 -4.29
N ILE A 100 11.93 -17.91 -3.76
CA ILE A 100 10.83 -18.67 -3.14
C ILE A 100 10.20 -17.87 -1.99
N THR A 101 11.04 -17.27 -1.15
CA THR A 101 10.62 -16.43 -0.02
C THR A 101 9.84 -15.21 -0.51
N THR A 102 10.36 -14.51 -1.53
CA THR A 102 9.68 -13.36 -2.15
C THR A 102 8.33 -13.77 -2.75
N MET A 103 8.25 -14.91 -3.45
CA MET A 103 6.99 -15.44 -3.99
C MET A 103 5.96 -15.71 -2.90
N ILE A 104 6.36 -16.33 -1.79
CA ILE A 104 5.47 -16.59 -0.65
C ILE A 104 4.94 -15.28 -0.07
N VAL A 105 5.82 -14.30 0.16
CA VAL A 105 5.41 -12.99 0.71
C VAL A 105 4.41 -12.30 -0.22
N VAL A 106 4.69 -12.26 -1.53
CA VAL A 106 3.79 -11.68 -2.54
C VAL A 106 2.43 -12.39 -2.53
N ALA A 107 2.42 -13.72 -2.47
CA ALA A 107 1.19 -14.51 -2.46
C ALA A 107 0.35 -14.28 -1.19
N VAL A 108 0.98 -14.30 -0.01
CA VAL A 108 0.30 -14.04 1.28
C VAL A 108 -0.25 -12.61 1.31
N THR A 109 0.54 -11.64 0.84
CA THR A 109 0.09 -10.24 0.72
C THR A 109 -1.16 -10.14 -0.15
N PHE A 110 -1.15 -10.81 -1.32
CA PHE A 110 -2.29 -10.83 -2.23
C PHE A 110 -3.53 -11.48 -1.59
N MET A 111 -3.36 -12.57 -0.83
CA MET A 111 -4.46 -13.20 -0.10
C MET A 111 -5.07 -12.28 0.96
N ILE A 112 -4.24 -11.59 1.76
CA ILE A 112 -4.72 -10.65 2.78
C ILE A 112 -5.45 -9.49 2.10
N TRP A 113 -4.86 -8.90 1.07
CA TRP A 113 -5.47 -7.81 0.31
C TRP A 113 -6.84 -8.21 -0.29
N ALA A 114 -6.92 -9.38 -0.92
CA ALA A 114 -8.17 -9.91 -1.47
C ALA A 114 -9.21 -10.19 -0.37
N ALA A 115 -8.79 -10.73 0.79
CA ALA A 115 -9.67 -10.95 1.93
C ALA A 115 -10.23 -9.63 2.49
N VAL A 116 -9.43 -8.57 2.57
CA VAL A 116 -9.88 -7.24 3.00
C VAL A 116 -10.89 -6.66 2.02
N LEU A 117 -10.67 -6.77 0.71
CA LEU A 117 -11.66 -6.36 -0.29
C LEU A 117 -12.96 -7.16 -0.17
N PHE A 118 -12.88 -8.46 0.10
CA PHE A 118 -14.05 -9.29 0.32
C PHE A 118 -14.83 -8.87 1.57
N ILE A 119 -14.14 -8.51 2.65
CA ILE A 119 -14.77 -7.94 3.86
C ILE A 119 -15.43 -6.60 3.53
N CYS A 120 -14.79 -5.73 2.76
CA CYS A 120 -15.37 -4.45 2.32
C CYS A 120 -16.66 -4.68 1.53
N TRP A 121 -16.66 -5.63 0.59
CA TRP A 121 -17.85 -5.99 -0.18
C TRP A 121 -19.01 -6.45 0.72
N PHE A 122 -18.72 -7.27 1.74
CA PHE A 122 -19.72 -7.71 2.72
C PHE A 122 -20.26 -6.55 3.58
N LEU A 123 -19.38 -5.65 4.04
CA LEU A 123 -19.77 -4.46 4.82
C LEU A 123 -20.68 -3.52 4.01
N ILE A 124 -20.35 -3.30 2.74
CA ILE A 124 -21.17 -2.49 1.84
C ILE A 124 -22.53 -3.13 1.63
N ASN A 125 -22.61 -4.44 1.42
CA ASN A 125 -23.87 -5.13 1.16
C ASN A 125 -24.81 -5.17 2.38
N ASN A 126 -24.27 -5.18 3.60
CA ASN A 126 -25.08 -5.25 4.83
C ASN A 126 -25.56 -3.87 5.34
N TRP A 127 -25.26 -2.77 4.64
CA TRP A 127 -25.69 -1.39 4.94
C TRP A 127 -25.43 -0.87 6.36
N ASN A 128 -24.58 -1.55 7.13
CA ASN A 128 -24.23 -1.16 8.49
C ASN A 128 -22.71 -1.13 8.62
N TYR A 129 -22.12 0.04 8.37
CA TYR A 129 -20.70 0.27 8.53
C TYR A 129 -20.44 1.54 9.33
N PRO A 130 -19.38 1.57 10.17
CA PRO A 130 -19.01 2.76 10.93
C PRO A 130 -18.56 3.88 9.98
N HIS A 131 -18.75 5.13 10.43
CA HIS A 131 -18.41 6.32 9.64
C HIS A 131 -16.96 6.26 9.14
N PRO A 132 -16.72 6.31 7.82
CA PRO A 132 -15.44 5.88 7.25
C PRO A 132 -14.29 6.85 7.56
N PHE A 133 -14.59 8.14 7.72
CA PHE A 133 -13.61 9.12 8.21
C PHE A 133 -13.14 8.85 9.66
N LYS A 134 -14.00 8.27 10.51
CA LYS A 134 -13.59 7.90 11.88
C LYS A 134 -12.65 6.70 11.86
N LEU A 135 -12.90 5.72 10.98
CA LEU A 135 -11.98 4.61 10.77
C LEU A 135 -10.62 5.08 10.25
N ALA A 136 -10.60 6.03 9.30
CA ALA A 136 -9.36 6.60 8.79
C ALA A 136 -8.55 7.30 9.90
N ALA A 137 -9.20 8.06 10.77
CA ALA A 137 -8.56 8.68 11.93
C ALA A 137 -7.96 7.64 12.90
N ILE A 138 -8.67 6.54 13.14
CA ILE A 138 -8.16 5.42 13.97
C ILE A 138 -6.94 4.76 13.32
N ALA A 139 -6.95 4.56 12.00
CA ALA A 139 -5.79 4.03 11.27
C ALA A 139 -4.56 4.94 11.40
N ILE A 140 -4.74 6.26 11.22
CA ILE A 140 -3.68 7.26 11.38
C ILE A 140 -3.12 7.23 12.81
N LEU A 141 -3.98 7.16 13.82
CA LEU A 141 -3.55 7.02 15.21
C LEU A 141 -2.73 5.73 15.42
N GLY A 142 -3.13 4.63 14.78
CA GLY A 142 -2.38 3.38 14.77
C GLY A 142 -0.97 3.54 14.18
N PHE A 143 -0.80 4.24 13.06
CA PHE A 143 0.54 4.55 12.52
C PHE A 143 1.40 5.37 13.49
N ILE A 144 0.81 6.34 14.21
CA ILE A 144 1.52 7.10 15.23
C ILE A 144 1.97 6.17 16.37
N VAL A 145 1.10 5.26 16.81
CA VAL A 145 1.45 4.26 17.84
C VAL A 145 2.60 3.37 17.39
N VAL A 146 2.65 2.94 16.12
CA VAL A 146 3.77 2.17 15.56
C VAL A 146 5.09 2.93 15.71
N ILE A 147 5.11 4.23 15.37
CA ILE A 147 6.30 5.08 15.51
C ILE A 147 6.74 5.16 16.98
N VAL A 148 5.79 5.34 17.90
CA VAL A 148 6.07 5.37 19.34
C VAL A 148 6.66 4.03 19.82
N ILE A 149 6.10 2.89 19.39
CA ILE A 149 6.63 1.58 19.76
C ILE A 149 8.04 1.39 19.21
N PHE A 150 8.33 1.80 17.96
CA PHE A 150 9.69 1.75 17.42
C PHE A 150 10.68 2.65 18.19
N ALA A 151 10.25 3.84 18.60
CA ALA A 151 11.06 4.72 19.43
C ALA A 151 11.34 4.08 20.81
N LEU A 152 10.34 3.43 21.41
CA LEU A 152 10.49 2.70 22.67
C LEU A 152 11.40 1.48 22.51
N ASP A 153 11.28 0.72 21.42
CA ASP A 153 12.15 -0.43 21.13
C ASP A 153 13.63 -0.03 21.05
N THR A 154 13.89 1.18 20.54
CA THR A 154 15.25 1.77 20.47
C THR A 154 15.83 2.05 21.86
N ILE A 155 14.98 2.37 22.85
CA ILE A 155 15.40 2.73 24.22
C ILE A 155 15.39 1.50 25.15
N GLN A 156 14.39 0.64 25.00
CA GLN A 156 14.10 -0.51 25.85
C GLN A 156 13.91 -1.73 24.94
N SER A 157 14.95 -2.54 24.80
CA SER A 157 15.02 -3.68 23.90
C SER A 157 14.24 -4.89 24.40
N TRP A 158 12.92 -4.77 24.52
CA TRP A 158 12.06 -5.89 24.90
C TRP A 158 11.80 -6.79 23.68
N LYS A 159 11.90 -8.11 23.85
CA LYS A 159 11.76 -9.06 22.72
C LYS A 159 10.43 -8.96 21.95
N HIS A 160 9.35 -8.47 22.56
CA HIS A 160 8.00 -8.46 21.99
C HIS A 160 7.53 -7.10 21.44
N THR A 161 8.24 -5.99 21.70
CA THR A 161 7.82 -4.64 21.28
C THR A 161 7.70 -4.53 19.78
N MET A 162 8.67 -5.08 19.05
CA MET A 162 8.65 -5.09 17.59
C MET A 162 7.52 -5.97 17.01
N ASP A 163 7.07 -7.05 17.70
CA ASP A 163 5.94 -7.88 17.21
C ASP A 163 4.63 -7.10 17.35
N ALA A 164 4.47 -6.42 18.49
CA ALA A 164 3.35 -5.54 18.72
C ALA A 164 3.33 -4.39 17.69
N ALA A 165 4.47 -3.79 17.38
CA ALA A 165 4.57 -2.74 16.36
C ALA A 165 4.10 -3.23 14.99
N LEU A 166 4.55 -4.41 14.55
CA LEU A 166 4.18 -4.99 13.26
C LEU A 166 2.70 -5.39 13.20
N ALA A 167 2.15 -5.93 14.29
CA ALA A 167 0.73 -6.24 14.38
C ALA A 167 -0.13 -4.97 14.30
N VAL A 168 0.22 -3.93 15.05
CA VAL A 168 -0.47 -2.63 15.00
C VAL A 168 -0.34 -2.01 13.62
N LEU A 169 0.82 -2.09 12.97
CA LEU A 169 1.02 -1.61 11.60
C LEU A 169 0.07 -2.32 10.63
N LEU A 170 0.03 -3.65 10.66
CA LEU A 170 -0.82 -4.43 9.76
C LEU A 170 -2.30 -4.14 10.00
N CYS A 171 -2.75 -4.07 11.26
CA CYS A 171 -4.11 -3.67 11.59
C CYS A 171 -4.43 -2.25 11.09
N SER A 172 -3.49 -1.30 11.24
CA SER A 172 -3.67 0.09 10.80
C SER A 172 -3.83 0.19 9.29
N VAL A 173 -3.00 -0.53 8.53
CA VAL A 173 -3.09 -0.57 7.05
C VAL A 173 -4.40 -1.21 6.61
N VAL A 174 -4.85 -2.30 7.26
CA VAL A 174 -6.14 -2.95 6.95
C VAL A 174 -7.31 -2.00 7.22
N ILE A 175 -7.32 -1.31 8.38
CA ILE A 175 -8.37 -0.33 8.70
C ILE A 175 -8.31 0.84 7.70
N LEU A 176 -7.12 1.31 7.33
CA LEU A 176 -6.93 2.38 6.34
C LEU A 176 -7.52 1.98 4.98
N MET A 177 -7.25 0.76 4.52
CA MET A 177 -7.76 0.23 3.25
C MET A 177 -9.29 0.12 3.27
N ILE A 178 -9.88 -0.42 4.35
CA ILE A 178 -11.34 -0.45 4.53
C ILE A 178 -11.92 0.96 4.49
N SER A 179 -11.28 1.90 5.18
CA SER A 179 -11.71 3.30 5.23
C SER A 179 -11.70 3.92 3.83
N HIS A 180 -10.64 3.71 3.05
CA HIS A 180 -10.53 4.25 1.69
C HIS A 180 -11.62 3.69 0.77
N VAL A 181 -11.87 2.38 0.83
CA VAL A 181 -12.94 1.75 0.03
C VAL A 181 -14.31 2.30 0.41
N LEU A 182 -14.59 2.48 1.71
CA LEU A 182 -15.86 3.03 2.18
C LEU A 182 -16.02 4.53 1.86
N ILE A 183 -14.97 5.35 2.00
CA ILE A 183 -15.00 6.78 1.59
C ILE A 183 -15.31 6.87 0.10
N THR A 184 -14.70 6.01 -0.70
CA THR A 184 -14.91 5.98 -2.15
C THR A 184 -16.34 5.59 -2.52
N TYR A 185 -16.93 4.64 -1.77
CA TYR A 185 -18.32 4.24 -1.95
C TYR A 185 -19.31 5.33 -1.52
N ASP A 186 -19.09 5.96 -0.37
CA ASP A 186 -19.95 7.04 0.16
C ASP A 186 -19.88 8.31 -0.69
N GLY A 187 -18.71 8.60 -1.29
CA GLY A 187 -18.54 9.71 -2.22
C GLY A 187 -19.03 9.45 -3.64
N SER A 188 -19.53 8.25 -3.94
CA SER A 188 -19.78 7.76 -5.31
C SER A 188 -20.76 8.61 -6.13
N ASP A 189 -21.63 9.39 -5.48
CA ASP A 189 -22.54 10.34 -6.12
C ASP A 189 -21.81 11.51 -6.83
N ILE A 190 -20.54 11.77 -6.47
CA ILE A 190 -19.73 12.90 -6.98
C ILE A 190 -18.42 12.40 -7.61
N VAL A 191 -18.22 11.08 -7.73
CA VAL A 191 -16.93 10.54 -8.19
C VAL A 191 -16.70 10.85 -9.67
N ILE A 192 -15.65 11.63 -9.92
CA ILE A 192 -15.18 11.98 -11.25
C ILE A 192 -14.28 10.86 -11.76
N LYS A 193 -14.39 10.50 -13.04
CA LYS A 193 -13.50 9.55 -13.76
C LYS A 193 -12.00 9.75 -13.50
N ASP A 194 -11.58 10.97 -13.20
CA ASP A 194 -10.19 11.34 -12.97
C ASP A 194 -9.68 10.92 -11.57
N ASP A 195 -10.57 10.62 -10.61
CA ASP A 195 -10.19 10.10 -9.30
C ASP A 195 -9.94 8.57 -9.33
N THR A 196 -10.44 7.84 -10.34
CA THR A 196 -10.26 6.38 -10.49
C THR A 196 -8.78 5.97 -10.48
N LEU A 197 -7.93 6.72 -11.19
CA LEU A 197 -6.49 6.44 -11.27
C LEU A 197 -5.81 6.65 -9.92
N LEU A 198 -6.18 7.74 -9.21
CA LEU A 198 -5.61 8.06 -7.91
C LEU A 198 -6.03 7.02 -6.86
N ILE A 199 -7.30 6.62 -6.85
CA ILE A 199 -7.83 5.62 -5.91
C ILE A 199 -7.20 4.26 -6.18
N ALA A 200 -7.03 3.86 -7.45
CA ALA A 200 -6.32 2.63 -7.80
C ALA A 200 -4.85 2.67 -7.34
N PHE A 201 -4.19 3.83 -7.45
CA PHE A 201 -2.85 4.02 -6.95
C PHE A 201 -2.78 3.92 -5.41
N VAL A 202 -3.75 4.48 -4.69
CA VAL A 202 -3.83 4.35 -3.22
C VAL A 202 -4.02 2.89 -2.79
N LEU A 203 -4.91 2.13 -3.45
CA LEU A 203 -5.07 0.69 -3.18
C LEU A 203 -3.79 -0.11 -3.45
N TYR A 204 -3.01 0.31 -4.46
CA TYR A 204 -1.68 -0.25 -4.69
C TYR A 204 -0.70 0.11 -3.56
N MET A 205 -0.74 1.34 -3.02
CA MET A 205 0.07 1.71 -1.86
C MET A 205 -0.27 0.90 -0.62
N ASP A 206 -1.56 0.66 -0.35
CA ASP A 206 -2.00 -0.21 0.75
C ASP A 206 -1.44 -1.63 0.59
N TYR A 207 -1.49 -2.18 -0.62
CA TYR A 207 -0.87 -3.48 -0.93
C TYR A 207 0.63 -3.47 -0.64
N VAL A 208 1.36 -2.44 -1.07
CA VAL A 208 2.80 -2.30 -0.81
C VAL A 208 3.10 -2.23 0.69
N LEU A 209 2.29 -1.51 1.47
CA LEU A 209 2.45 -1.42 2.93
C LEU A 209 2.22 -2.77 3.63
N ILE A 210 1.20 -3.53 3.21
CA ILE A 210 0.97 -4.90 3.71
C ILE A 210 2.19 -5.77 3.37
N LEU A 211 2.72 -5.68 2.14
CA LEU A 211 3.87 -6.46 1.70
C LEU A 211 5.09 -6.17 2.57
N VAL A 212 5.39 -4.88 2.81
CA VAL A 212 6.49 -4.45 3.67
C VAL A 212 6.31 -5.00 5.09
N ALA A 213 5.12 -4.89 5.67
CA ALA A 213 4.84 -5.37 7.03
C ALA A 213 5.05 -6.89 7.16
N ILE A 214 4.56 -7.68 6.20
CA ILE A 214 4.74 -9.14 6.18
C ILE A 214 6.22 -9.50 5.98
N PHE A 215 6.90 -8.80 5.08
CA PHE A 215 8.31 -9.03 4.79
C PHE A 215 9.20 -8.79 6.01
N ILE A 216 8.99 -7.68 6.72
CA ILE A 216 9.71 -7.38 7.97
C ILE A 216 9.41 -8.46 9.03
N SER A 217 8.14 -8.86 9.16
CA SER A 217 7.72 -9.91 10.10
C SER A 217 8.46 -11.23 9.82
N MET A 218 8.56 -11.62 8.55
CA MET A 218 9.24 -12.83 8.14
C MET A 218 10.75 -12.79 8.41
N ILE A 219 11.42 -11.68 8.07
CA ILE A 219 12.86 -11.51 8.37
C ILE A 219 13.10 -11.67 9.86
N ARG A 220 12.24 -11.10 10.70
CA ARG A 220 12.36 -11.18 12.15
C ARG A 220 12.18 -12.60 12.67
N ILE A 221 11.16 -13.33 12.21
CA ILE A 221 10.96 -14.75 12.58
C ILE A 221 12.18 -15.59 12.20
N ARG A 222 12.76 -15.37 11.00
CA ARG A 222 13.98 -16.05 10.57
C ARG A 222 15.17 -15.77 11.49
N ASN A 223 15.34 -14.52 11.93
CA ASN A 223 16.42 -14.13 12.83
C ASN A 223 16.26 -14.73 14.23
N PHE A 224 15.03 -14.89 14.73
CA PHE A 224 14.77 -15.58 16.00
C PHE A 224 15.11 -17.07 15.94
N HIS A 225 14.70 -17.77 14.88
CA HIS A 225 15.01 -19.20 14.73
C HIS A 225 16.51 -19.50 14.68
N HIS A 226 17.31 -18.63 14.05
CA HIS A 226 18.77 -18.80 14.02
C HIS A 226 19.47 -18.54 15.36
N LEU A 227 18.82 -17.86 16.31
CA LEU A 227 19.35 -17.67 17.66
C LEU A 227 19.06 -18.89 18.54
N ASP A 228 17.88 -19.50 18.37
CA ASP A 228 17.44 -20.69 19.14
C ASP A 228 18.25 -21.95 18.78
N GLU A 229 18.81 -22.04 17.57
CA GLU A 229 19.70 -23.14 17.14
C GLU A 229 21.15 -23.03 17.69
N ARG A 230 21.50 -21.93 18.36
CA ARG A 230 22.85 -21.69 18.91
C ARG A 230 22.94 -21.83 20.43
N ASP A 231 21.81 -21.93 21.12
CA ASP A 231 21.70 -22.18 22.56
C ASP A 231 21.43 -23.69 22.82
#